data_AF-A0A3B8PKC0-F1
#
_entry.id   AF-A0A3B8PKC0-F1
#
_cell.length_a   1.000
_cell.length_b   1.000
_cell.length_c   1.000
_cell.angle_alpha   90.00
_cell.angle_beta   90.00
_cell.angle_gamma   90.00
#
_symmetry.space_group_name_H-M   'P 1'
#
loop_
_entity.id
_entity.type
_entity.pdbx_description
1 polymer ?
#
loop_
_entity_poly.entity_id
_entity_poly.type
_entity_poly.pdbx_seq_one_letter_code
_entity_poly.pdbx_strand_id
1 'polypeptide(L)'
;MRSPRKFITPAVAVGLLAVACCHAVAAEPAPKPTLVSVTKIWDKAPHCAFTDLLRWKKQWLCCFREAKGHGGDNGIVRIITSTDGSKWTSLAVIRQKGIDLRDPKLSMHPDGRLMLLMGGIVNLDGKYHTRSPRASFSHDGHTWSLPKTLLSEDHWLWRITWHKGTGWTVSKLNEGRKPRRGFLYKTKDGLKYDYVTEMETEGISETTLRFLPDETMVALIRPRWIGLSKPPYRKWTYTDIGQGIGGPNFLLAPDGKMWAAGRKYGKAAKTSLAIMTGTTFQHVLELPSGGDTSYPGMVLHDGLLWMTYYSSHEGGKTSIYLAKIKL
;
A
#
# COMPACT_ATOMS: atom_id res chain seq x y z
N MET A 1 -62.28 46.48 -51.50
CA MET A 1 -61.50 46.85 -52.70
C MET A 1 -60.02 46.83 -52.38
N ARG A 2 -59.24 46.09 -53.18
CA ARG A 2 -57.79 46.19 -53.45
C ARG A 2 -56.79 46.01 -52.29
N SER A 3 -56.19 44.82 -52.27
CA SER A 3 -54.83 44.57 -51.77
C SER A 3 -53.79 45.38 -52.56
N PRO A 4 -52.67 45.77 -51.92
CA PRO A 4 -51.40 45.75 -52.62
C PRO A 4 -50.31 44.97 -51.87
N ARG A 5 -49.68 44.12 -52.68
CA ARG A 5 -48.40 43.40 -52.61
C ARG A 5 -47.40 43.90 -51.55
N LYS A 6 -46.94 42.96 -50.72
CA LYS A 6 -45.73 43.07 -49.90
C LYS A 6 -44.49 42.79 -50.75
N PHE A 7 -43.56 43.73 -50.78
CA PHE A 7 -42.18 43.51 -51.24
C PHE A 7 -41.30 43.13 -50.04
N ILE A 8 -40.48 42.11 -50.25
CA ILE A 8 -39.59 41.50 -49.26
C ILE A 8 -38.22 42.20 -49.37
N THR A 9 -37.73 42.75 -48.26
CA THR A 9 -36.33 43.16 -48.08
C THR A 9 -35.57 42.04 -47.35
N PRO A 10 -34.33 41.68 -47.77
CA PRO A 10 -33.57 40.65 -47.09
C PRO A 10 -32.91 41.23 -45.84
N ALA A 11 -33.12 40.59 -44.69
CA ALA A 11 -32.40 40.90 -43.46
C ALA A 11 -31.02 40.23 -43.51
N VAL A 12 -29.95 41.04 -43.46
CA VAL A 12 -28.58 40.58 -43.28
C VAL A 12 -28.42 40.14 -41.82
N ALA A 13 -28.32 38.84 -41.58
CA ALA A 13 -28.03 38.30 -40.27
C ALA A 13 -26.53 38.44 -39.96
N VAL A 14 -26.18 39.34 -39.04
CA VAL A 14 -24.84 39.42 -38.46
C VAL A 14 -24.71 38.30 -37.44
N GLY A 15 -24.02 37.22 -37.79
CA GLY A 15 -23.68 36.15 -36.86
C GLY A 15 -22.58 36.60 -35.90
N LEU A 16 -22.89 36.72 -34.61
CA LEU A 16 -21.86 36.84 -33.57
C LEU A 16 -21.12 35.51 -33.45
N LEU A 17 -19.84 35.50 -33.83
CA LEU A 17 -18.92 34.41 -33.50
C LEU A 17 -18.56 34.53 -32.01
N ALA A 18 -19.10 33.66 -31.17
CA ALA A 18 -18.66 33.52 -29.79
C ALA A 18 -17.32 32.77 -29.77
N VAL A 19 -16.21 33.50 -29.61
CA VAL A 19 -14.90 32.92 -29.36
C VAL A 19 -14.90 32.36 -27.94
N ALA A 20 -15.04 31.04 -27.81
CA ALA A 20 -14.84 30.35 -26.55
C ALA A 20 -13.35 30.40 -26.19
N CYS A 21 -12.96 31.36 -25.35
CA CYS A 21 -11.64 31.39 -24.74
C CYS A 21 -11.49 30.19 -23.79
N CYS A 22 -10.91 29.11 -24.30
CA CYS A 22 -10.37 28.03 -23.48
C CYS A 22 -9.27 28.60 -22.59
N HIS A 23 -9.60 28.96 -21.36
CA HIS A 23 -8.61 29.32 -20.35
C HIS A 23 -7.87 28.03 -20.00
N ALA A 24 -6.61 27.92 -20.45
CA ALA A 24 -5.71 26.89 -19.97
C ALA A 24 -5.53 27.10 -18.46
N VAL A 25 -6.18 26.26 -17.66
CA VAL A 25 -5.96 26.21 -16.21
C VAL A 25 -4.50 25.80 -16.02
N ALA A 26 -3.67 26.73 -15.54
CA ALA A 26 -2.30 26.43 -15.17
C ALA A 26 -2.30 25.27 -14.17
N ALA A 27 -1.53 24.22 -14.45
CA ALA A 27 -1.40 23.10 -13.52
C ALA A 27 -0.88 23.63 -12.18
N GLU A 28 -1.61 23.35 -11.09
CA GLU A 28 -1.13 23.68 -9.76
C GLU A 28 0.27 23.07 -9.55
N PRO A 29 1.23 23.81 -8.98
CA PRO A 29 2.54 23.26 -8.69
C PRO A 29 2.38 22.02 -7.80
N ALA A 30 3.15 20.97 -8.11
CA ALA A 30 3.09 19.73 -7.35
C ALA A 30 3.25 20.03 -5.85
N PRO A 31 2.38 19.47 -4.98
CA PRO A 31 2.48 19.70 -3.54
C PRO A 31 3.88 19.32 -3.08
N LYS A 32 4.48 20.20 -2.27
CA LYS A 32 5.85 20.04 -1.75
C LYS A 32 5.76 19.52 -0.32
N PRO A 33 5.71 18.19 -0.12
CA PRO A 33 5.66 17.65 1.23
C PRO A 33 6.94 18.02 1.98
N THR A 34 6.79 18.38 3.25
CA THR A 34 7.90 18.78 4.13
C THR A 34 8.08 17.73 5.21
N LEU A 35 9.30 17.21 5.33
CA LEU A 35 9.66 16.30 6.41
C LEU A 35 9.72 17.07 7.73
N VAL A 36 8.83 16.74 8.67
CA VAL A 36 8.75 17.39 9.98
C VAL A 36 9.71 16.74 10.96
N SER A 37 9.76 15.41 11.01
CA SER A 37 10.70 14.68 11.86
C SER A 37 10.92 13.25 11.36
N VAL A 38 12.06 12.68 11.77
CA VAL A 38 12.36 11.24 11.66
C VAL A 38 12.92 10.77 12.99
N THR A 39 12.41 9.65 13.50
CA THR A 39 12.89 9.07 14.75
C THR A 39 13.02 7.56 14.60
N LYS A 40 14.14 7.00 15.05
CA LYS A 40 14.28 5.55 15.22
C LYS A 40 13.40 5.12 16.39
N ILE A 41 12.44 4.25 16.13
CA ILE A 41 11.46 3.80 17.14
C ILE A 41 11.74 2.38 17.65
N TRP A 42 12.59 1.61 16.93
CA TRP A 42 12.95 0.25 17.35
C TRP A 42 14.20 -0.29 16.63
N ASP A 43 15.06 -1.00 17.37
CA ASP A 43 16.28 -1.63 16.83
C ASP A 43 16.77 -2.84 17.65
N LYS A 44 15.89 -3.56 18.36
CA LYS A 44 16.34 -4.58 19.32
C LYS A 44 16.87 -5.88 18.69
N ALA A 45 16.38 -6.27 17.51
CA ALA A 45 16.81 -7.48 16.82
C ALA A 45 17.91 -7.20 15.78
N PRO A 46 18.74 -8.20 15.39
CA PRO A 46 19.74 -8.07 14.33
C PRO A 46 19.16 -7.61 12.99
N HIS A 47 17.93 -8.02 12.68
CA HIS A 47 17.17 -7.54 11.54
C HIS A 47 15.75 -7.15 11.95
N CYS A 48 15.36 -5.90 11.72
CA CYS A 48 14.00 -5.38 11.90
C CYS A 48 13.50 -4.83 10.55
N ALA A 49 12.41 -5.37 9.99
CA ALA A 49 11.96 -4.95 8.66
C ALA A 49 10.47 -5.15 8.37
N PHE A 50 10.03 -4.64 7.22
CA PHE A 50 8.71 -4.88 6.61
C PHE A 50 7.53 -4.31 7.40
N THR A 51 7.64 -3.02 7.73
CA THR A 51 6.71 -2.37 8.66
C THR A 51 5.28 -2.24 8.14
N ASP A 52 4.36 -2.03 9.07
CA ASP A 52 3.07 -1.39 8.82
C ASP A 52 2.63 -0.59 10.04
N LEU A 53 1.74 0.39 9.84
CA LEU A 53 1.27 1.31 10.87
C LEU A 53 -0.26 1.39 10.87
N LEU A 54 -0.86 1.37 12.05
CA LEU A 54 -2.29 1.53 12.25
C LEU A 54 -2.57 2.43 13.46
N ARG A 55 -3.61 3.26 13.36
CA ARG A 55 -4.15 4.06 14.45
C ARG A 55 -5.39 3.35 14.99
N TRP A 56 -5.35 2.85 16.23
CA TRP A 56 -6.44 2.08 16.83
C TRP A 56 -6.71 2.51 18.27
N LYS A 57 -7.98 2.80 18.60
CA LYS A 57 -8.43 3.22 19.96
C LYS A 57 -7.50 4.23 20.63
N LYS A 58 -7.19 5.35 19.96
CA LYS A 58 -6.28 6.39 20.47
C LYS A 58 -4.84 5.93 20.79
N GLN A 59 -4.43 4.74 20.32
CA GLN A 59 -3.03 4.30 20.22
C GLN A 59 -2.51 4.10 18.78
N TRP A 60 -1.20 4.23 18.61
CA TRP A 60 -0.45 3.80 17.44
C TRP A 60 -0.01 2.36 17.59
N LEU A 61 -0.19 1.55 16.57
CA LEU A 61 0.33 0.19 16.48
C LEU A 61 1.26 0.10 15.28
N CYS A 62 2.52 -0.28 15.50
CA CYS A 62 3.47 -0.57 14.43
C CYS A 62 3.85 -2.05 14.49
N CYS A 63 3.73 -2.77 13.38
CA CYS A 63 4.16 -4.15 13.26
C CYS A 63 5.33 -4.29 12.30
N PHE A 64 6.22 -5.25 12.56
CA PHE A 64 7.37 -5.56 11.70
C PHE A 64 7.90 -6.96 12.02
N ARG A 65 8.73 -7.50 11.13
CA ARG A 65 9.47 -8.74 11.36
C ARG A 65 10.73 -8.47 12.18
N GLU A 66 11.01 -9.32 13.16
CA GLU A 66 12.32 -9.44 13.82
C GLU A 66 12.97 -10.80 13.47
N ALA A 67 14.27 -10.78 13.17
CA ALA A 67 15.02 -11.96 12.76
C ALA A 67 16.54 -11.79 12.91
N LYS A 68 17.31 -12.83 12.55
CA LYS A 68 18.78 -12.81 12.45
C LYS A 68 19.25 -12.10 11.18
N GLY A 69 18.51 -12.18 10.09
CA GLY A 69 18.87 -11.59 8.80
C GLY A 69 17.67 -11.30 7.92
N HIS A 70 17.92 -10.83 6.69
CA HIS A 70 16.86 -10.49 5.75
C HIS A 70 15.95 -11.69 5.45
N GLY A 71 16.52 -12.89 5.29
CA GLY A 71 15.80 -14.16 5.16
C GLY A 71 16.72 -15.35 5.45
N GLY A 72 16.20 -16.57 5.32
CA GLY A 72 16.94 -17.81 5.61
C GLY A 72 16.83 -18.28 7.07
N ASP A 73 16.08 -17.56 7.91
CA ASP A 73 15.80 -17.91 9.29
C ASP A 73 14.32 -17.74 9.64
N ASN A 74 13.87 -18.39 10.72
CA ASN A 74 12.49 -18.26 11.21
C ASN A 74 12.33 -16.97 12.01
N GLY A 75 11.84 -15.93 11.35
CA GLY A 75 11.49 -14.65 11.97
C GLY A 75 10.16 -14.68 12.71
N ILE A 76 10.02 -13.72 13.62
CA ILE A 76 8.78 -13.46 14.36
C ILE A 76 8.19 -12.12 13.92
N VAL A 77 6.92 -11.89 14.22
CA VAL A 77 6.31 -10.56 14.09
C VAL A 77 6.23 -9.89 15.46
N ARG A 78 6.80 -8.69 15.55
CA ARG A 78 6.70 -7.78 16.68
C ARG A 78 5.58 -6.79 16.43
N ILE A 79 4.82 -6.48 17.47
CA ILE A 79 3.94 -5.31 17.51
C ILE A 79 4.40 -4.41 18.64
N ILE A 80 4.62 -3.14 18.34
CA ILE A 80 4.92 -2.08 19.31
C ILE A 80 3.78 -1.06 19.33
N THR A 81 3.59 -0.41 20.48
CA THR A 81 2.55 0.60 20.67
C THR A 81 3.12 1.94 21.13
N SER A 82 2.39 3.02 20.85
CA SER A 82 2.66 4.35 21.37
C SER A 82 1.38 5.19 21.45
N THR A 83 1.22 6.01 22.48
CA THR A 83 0.09 6.95 22.56
C THR A 83 0.36 8.28 21.85
N ASP A 84 1.63 8.67 21.73
CA ASP A 84 2.08 10.00 21.29
C ASP A 84 3.03 9.97 20.07
N GLY A 85 3.48 8.77 19.69
CA GLY A 85 4.48 8.58 18.63
C GLY A 85 5.93 8.82 19.06
N SER A 86 6.18 9.22 20.30
CA SER A 86 7.50 9.55 20.83
C SER A 86 8.09 8.38 21.62
N LYS A 87 7.30 7.77 22.50
CA LYS A 87 7.71 6.62 23.32
C LYS A 87 7.04 5.36 22.82
N TRP A 88 7.84 4.35 22.53
CA TRP A 88 7.37 3.09 21.97
C TRP A 88 7.72 1.91 22.89
N THR A 89 6.75 1.02 23.10
CA THR A 89 6.91 -0.18 23.92
C THR A 89 6.46 -1.41 23.16
N SER A 90 7.02 -2.57 23.49
CA SER A 90 6.53 -3.84 22.94
C SER A 90 5.12 -4.12 23.44
N LEU A 91 4.21 -4.42 22.52
CA LEU A 91 2.83 -4.79 22.83
C LEU A 91 2.61 -6.30 22.74
N ALA A 92 3.05 -6.92 21.65
CA ALA A 92 2.83 -8.34 21.39
C ALA A 92 3.94 -8.96 20.53
N VAL A 93 4.03 -10.30 20.60
CA VAL A 93 4.92 -11.12 19.77
C VAL A 93 4.14 -12.27 19.17
N ILE A 94 4.15 -12.34 17.84
CA ILE A 94 3.53 -13.43 17.08
C ILE A 94 4.63 -14.31 16.53
N ARG A 95 4.53 -15.61 16.80
CA ARG A 95 5.49 -16.63 16.34
C ARG A 95 4.76 -17.92 16.02
N GLN A 96 5.31 -18.71 15.11
CA GLN A 96 4.82 -20.05 14.79
C GLN A 96 6.01 -20.98 14.58
N LYS A 97 6.06 -22.10 15.31
CA LYS A 97 7.18 -23.05 15.24
C LYS A 97 7.35 -23.55 13.80
N GLY A 98 8.60 -23.53 13.30
CA GLY A 98 8.94 -23.97 11.95
C GLY A 98 8.58 -23.00 10.82
N ILE A 99 8.01 -21.83 11.14
CA ILE A 99 7.54 -20.86 10.16
C ILE A 99 8.28 -19.53 10.34
N ASP A 100 8.80 -18.99 9.24
CA ASP A 100 9.27 -17.61 9.17
C ASP A 100 8.08 -16.70 8.84
N LEU A 101 7.61 -15.95 9.83
CA LEU A 101 6.54 -14.96 9.65
C LEU A 101 7.14 -13.67 9.09
N ARG A 102 6.66 -13.21 7.92
CA ARG A 102 7.17 -12.00 7.26
C ARG A 102 6.05 -11.06 6.80
N ASP A 103 6.48 -9.87 6.37
CA ASP A 103 5.65 -8.84 5.77
C ASP A 103 4.31 -8.57 6.50
N PRO A 104 4.32 -8.37 7.83
CA PRO A 104 3.08 -8.14 8.55
C PRO A 104 2.37 -6.88 8.04
N LYS A 105 1.04 -6.96 7.93
CA LYS A 105 0.14 -5.85 7.63
C LYS A 105 -1.01 -5.82 8.61
N LEU A 106 -1.22 -4.66 9.23
CA LEU A 106 -2.30 -4.41 10.16
C LEU A 106 -3.53 -3.89 9.42
N SER A 107 -4.71 -4.33 9.84
CA SER A 107 -5.97 -3.77 9.37
C SER A 107 -7.04 -3.88 10.46
N MET A 108 -8.08 -3.04 10.33
CA MET A 108 -9.30 -3.18 11.11
C MET A 108 -10.27 -4.09 10.36
N HIS A 109 -10.58 -5.23 10.95
CA HIS A 109 -11.63 -6.10 10.45
C HIS A 109 -13.00 -5.43 10.66
N PRO A 110 -14.00 -5.60 9.76
CA PRO A 110 -15.31 -4.96 9.88
C PRO A 110 -16.09 -5.27 11.16
N ASP A 111 -15.79 -6.38 11.83
CA ASP A 111 -16.39 -6.75 13.14
C ASP A 111 -15.70 -6.08 14.35
N GLY A 112 -14.75 -5.17 14.11
CA GLY A 112 -14.06 -4.41 15.15
C GLY A 112 -12.78 -5.05 15.68
N ARG A 113 -12.43 -6.26 15.26
CA ARG A 113 -11.14 -6.88 15.60
C ARG A 113 -9.99 -6.25 14.83
N LEU A 114 -8.81 -6.25 15.45
CA LEU A 114 -7.55 -6.11 14.73
C LEU A 114 -7.29 -7.40 13.94
N MET A 115 -6.84 -7.25 12.70
CA MET A 115 -6.36 -8.34 11.86
C MET A 115 -4.92 -8.09 11.45
N LEU A 116 -4.09 -9.11 11.61
CA LEU A 116 -2.70 -9.15 11.18
C LEU A 116 -2.58 -10.18 10.05
N LEU A 117 -2.33 -9.69 8.84
CA LEU A 117 -2.00 -10.52 7.67
C LEU A 117 -0.48 -10.64 7.57
N MET A 118 0.03 -11.83 7.31
CA MET A 118 1.46 -12.12 7.22
C MET A 118 1.72 -13.11 6.08
N GLY A 119 2.94 -13.13 5.55
CA GLY A 119 3.45 -14.30 4.86
C GLY A 119 4.03 -15.31 5.85
N GLY A 120 3.92 -16.60 5.54
CA GLY A 120 4.56 -17.67 6.30
C GLY A 120 5.40 -18.54 5.38
N ILE A 121 6.71 -18.49 5.51
CA ILE A 121 7.61 -19.42 4.82
C ILE A 121 7.76 -20.65 5.71
N VAL A 122 7.50 -21.82 5.13
CA VAL A 122 7.68 -23.12 5.78
C VAL A 122 9.14 -23.52 5.58
N ASN A 123 9.88 -23.62 6.68
CA ASN A 123 11.25 -24.11 6.66
C ASN A 123 11.30 -25.48 7.34
N LEU A 124 11.71 -26.51 6.59
CA LEU A 124 11.95 -27.87 7.10
C LEU A 124 13.47 -28.08 7.17
N ASP A 125 13.99 -28.45 8.34
CA ASP A 125 15.42 -28.69 8.59
C ASP A 125 16.34 -27.55 8.12
N GLY A 126 15.88 -26.31 8.30
CA GLY A 126 16.63 -25.11 7.91
C GLY A 126 16.63 -24.79 6.42
N LYS A 127 15.84 -25.51 5.61
CA LYS A 127 15.69 -25.28 4.16
C LYS A 127 14.29 -24.76 3.83
N TYR A 128 14.22 -23.85 2.87
CA TYR A 128 12.95 -23.42 2.28
C TYR A 128 12.23 -24.64 1.71
N HIS A 129 10.98 -24.82 2.11
CA HIS A 129 10.11 -25.87 1.56
C HIS A 129 9.01 -25.27 0.70
N THR A 130 8.18 -24.41 1.29
CA THR A 130 7.06 -23.77 0.61
C THR A 130 6.69 -22.49 1.35
N ARG A 131 5.62 -21.82 0.93
CA ARG A 131 5.07 -20.66 1.63
C ARG A 131 3.56 -20.65 1.54
N SER A 132 2.91 -20.04 2.52
CA SER A 132 1.50 -19.70 2.44
C SER A 132 1.19 -18.52 3.37
N PRO A 133 0.18 -17.70 3.09
CA PRO A 133 -0.18 -16.60 3.97
C PRO A 133 -0.68 -17.09 5.34
N ARG A 134 -0.62 -16.19 6.32
CA ARG A 134 -1.10 -16.40 7.68
C ARG A 134 -1.99 -15.23 8.11
N ALA A 135 -3.02 -15.50 8.91
CA ALA A 135 -3.77 -14.45 9.60
C ALA A 135 -3.85 -14.72 11.11
N SER A 136 -3.80 -13.64 11.88
CA SER A 136 -4.03 -13.63 13.32
C SER A 136 -4.95 -12.45 13.68
N PHE A 137 -5.75 -12.61 14.73
CA PHE A 137 -6.78 -11.63 15.13
C PHE A 137 -6.65 -11.29 16.61
N SER A 138 -7.05 -10.06 16.96
CA SER A 138 -7.07 -9.59 18.34
C SER A 138 -8.23 -8.63 18.61
N HIS A 139 -8.78 -8.66 19.82
CA HIS A 139 -9.80 -7.72 20.29
C HIS A 139 -9.21 -6.55 21.11
N ASP A 140 -8.01 -6.75 21.67
CA ASP A 140 -7.39 -5.89 22.67
C ASP A 140 -6.00 -5.36 22.24
N GLY A 141 -5.41 -5.89 21.17
CA GLY A 141 -4.05 -5.61 20.70
C GLY A 141 -2.96 -6.38 21.46
N HIS A 142 -3.27 -7.00 22.59
CA HIS A 142 -2.35 -7.72 23.46
C HIS A 142 -2.41 -9.24 23.21
N THR A 143 -3.62 -9.77 23.15
CA THR A 143 -3.90 -11.19 22.99
C THR A 143 -4.27 -11.46 21.55
N TRP A 144 -3.51 -12.35 20.91
CA TRP A 144 -3.65 -12.66 19.49
C TRP A 144 -3.94 -14.15 19.29
N SER A 145 -4.85 -14.47 18.37
CA SER A 145 -5.09 -15.86 17.98
C SER A 145 -3.84 -16.49 17.36
N LEU A 146 -3.68 -17.81 17.48
CA LEU A 146 -2.63 -18.51 16.74
C LEU A 146 -2.74 -18.21 15.23
N PRO A 147 -1.61 -18.01 14.52
CA PRO A 147 -1.64 -17.78 13.08
C PRO A 147 -2.31 -18.94 12.34
N LYS A 148 -3.35 -18.64 11.58
CA LYS A 148 -4.05 -19.60 10.71
C LYS A 148 -3.48 -19.54 9.31
N THR A 149 -3.16 -20.70 8.74
CA THR A 149 -2.79 -20.87 7.33
C THR A 149 -3.94 -20.45 6.43
N LEU A 150 -3.64 -19.68 5.38
CA LEU A 150 -4.58 -19.22 4.37
C LEU A 150 -4.17 -19.75 3.00
N LEU A 151 -5.13 -19.91 2.08
CA LEU A 151 -4.90 -20.35 0.70
C LEU A 151 -4.09 -21.66 0.60
N SER A 152 -3.89 -22.12 -0.63
CA SER A 152 -2.93 -23.19 -0.91
C SER A 152 -1.48 -22.70 -0.80
N GLU A 153 -0.56 -23.65 -0.86
CA GLU A 153 0.87 -23.39 -0.93
C GLU A 153 1.26 -22.48 -2.11
N ASP A 154 2.47 -21.93 -2.01
CA ASP A 154 3.11 -20.94 -2.89
C ASP A 154 2.48 -19.53 -2.90
N HIS A 155 1.24 -19.37 -2.44
CA HIS A 155 0.59 -18.07 -2.35
C HIS A 155 1.27 -17.13 -1.35
N TRP A 156 1.17 -15.82 -1.64
CA TRP A 156 1.58 -14.75 -0.73
C TRP A 156 0.62 -13.57 -0.85
N LEU A 157 -0.21 -13.35 0.16
CA LEU A 157 -1.12 -12.21 0.23
C LEU A 157 -0.35 -10.99 0.73
N TRP A 158 -0.32 -9.92 -0.05
CA TRP A 158 0.50 -8.75 0.29
C TRP A 158 -0.10 -7.87 1.38
N ARG A 159 -1.33 -7.38 1.17
CA ARG A 159 -2.03 -6.46 2.06
C ARG A 159 -3.53 -6.55 1.78
N ILE A 160 -4.32 -6.59 2.85
CA ILE A 160 -5.78 -6.50 2.76
C ILE A 160 -6.26 -5.04 2.81
N THR A 161 -7.27 -4.73 1.99
CA THR A 161 -7.99 -3.46 1.99
C THR A 161 -9.47 -3.75 2.16
N TRP A 162 -10.07 -3.23 3.23
CA TRP A 162 -11.48 -3.41 3.51
C TRP A 162 -12.31 -2.32 2.84
N HIS A 163 -13.33 -2.72 2.10
CA HIS A 163 -14.28 -1.84 1.42
C HIS A 163 -15.69 -2.42 1.55
N LYS A 164 -16.61 -1.65 2.14
CA LYS A 164 -18.01 -2.04 2.36
C LYS A 164 -18.15 -3.46 2.93
N GLY A 165 -17.42 -3.75 4.01
CA GLY A 165 -17.43 -5.04 4.69
C GLY A 165 -16.81 -6.21 3.91
N THR A 166 -16.08 -5.94 2.82
CA THR A 166 -15.37 -6.96 2.03
C THR A 166 -13.88 -6.65 2.01
N GLY A 167 -13.05 -7.63 2.36
CA GLY A 167 -11.61 -7.51 2.30
C GLY A 167 -11.09 -7.90 0.93
N TRP A 168 -10.21 -7.09 0.36
CA TRP A 168 -9.62 -7.30 -0.97
C TRP A 168 -8.11 -7.35 -0.87
N THR A 169 -7.48 -8.29 -1.56
CA THR A 169 -6.03 -8.47 -1.53
C THR A 169 -5.57 -9.15 -2.81
N VAL A 170 -4.32 -8.89 -3.19
CA VAL A 170 -3.67 -9.59 -4.29
C VAL A 170 -2.70 -10.61 -3.72
N SER A 171 -2.75 -11.82 -4.27
CA SER A 171 -1.77 -12.87 -4.05
C SER A 171 -0.73 -12.87 -5.15
N LYS A 172 0.52 -13.22 -4.83
CA LYS A 172 1.58 -13.51 -5.79
C LYS A 172 2.12 -14.93 -5.59
N LEU A 173 2.46 -15.61 -6.68
CA LEU A 173 3.13 -16.91 -6.65
C LEU A 173 4.66 -16.76 -6.62
N ASN A 174 5.39 -17.79 -6.17
CA ASN A 174 6.85 -17.83 -6.26
C ASN A 174 7.27 -18.80 -7.35
N GLU A 175 6.56 -19.92 -7.43
CA GLU A 175 6.83 -21.03 -8.30
C GLU A 175 6.04 -20.90 -9.60
N GLY A 176 6.53 -21.57 -10.64
CA GLY A 176 5.90 -21.58 -11.96
C GLY A 176 6.39 -20.47 -12.91
N ARG A 177 5.49 -20.08 -13.82
CA ARG A 177 5.81 -19.32 -15.03
C ARG A 177 6.53 -17.99 -14.75
N LYS A 178 7.40 -17.62 -15.68
CA LYS A 178 7.89 -16.24 -15.87
C LYS A 178 7.09 -15.64 -17.04
N PRO A 179 6.43 -14.48 -16.88
CA PRO A 179 6.37 -13.66 -15.68
C PRO A 179 5.56 -14.29 -14.54
N ARG A 180 5.91 -13.92 -13.30
CA ARG A 180 5.22 -14.34 -12.07
C ARG A 180 3.72 -14.04 -12.18
N ARG A 181 2.88 -14.95 -11.69
CA ARG A 181 1.41 -14.80 -11.67
C ARG A 181 0.91 -14.13 -10.40
N GLY A 182 -0.17 -13.36 -10.52
CA GLY A 182 -0.84 -12.68 -9.42
C GLY A 182 -2.35 -12.72 -9.55
N PHE A 183 -3.05 -12.81 -8.42
CA PHE A 183 -4.50 -13.04 -8.41
C PHE A 183 -5.19 -12.14 -7.39
N LEU A 184 -6.29 -11.54 -7.81
CA LEU A 184 -7.18 -10.81 -6.93
C LEU A 184 -8.08 -11.78 -6.17
N TYR A 185 -8.12 -11.64 -4.85
CA TYR A 185 -9.01 -12.35 -3.95
C TYR A 185 -9.87 -11.39 -3.15
N LYS A 186 -11.04 -11.87 -2.73
CA LYS A 186 -11.91 -11.19 -1.76
C LYS A 186 -12.25 -12.09 -0.58
N THR A 187 -12.61 -11.51 0.56
CA THR A 187 -13.00 -12.23 1.78
C THR A 187 -14.04 -11.45 2.58
N LYS A 188 -14.81 -12.16 3.40
CA LYS A 188 -15.71 -11.56 4.40
C LYS A 188 -15.19 -11.68 5.84
N ASP A 189 -14.28 -12.61 6.10
CA ASP A 189 -13.85 -12.98 7.44
C ASP A 189 -12.32 -12.94 7.66
N GLY A 190 -11.55 -12.64 6.60
CA GLY A 190 -10.08 -12.65 6.64
C GLY A 190 -9.46 -14.05 6.73
N LEU A 191 -10.25 -15.11 6.57
CA LEU A 191 -9.83 -16.51 6.68
C LEU A 191 -10.13 -17.30 5.41
N LYS A 192 -11.33 -17.15 4.85
CA LYS A 192 -11.76 -17.76 3.60
C LYS A 192 -11.71 -16.72 2.50
N TYR A 193 -11.06 -17.05 1.40
CA TYR A 193 -10.83 -16.15 0.28
C TYR A 193 -11.42 -16.72 -1.00
N ASP A 194 -12.27 -15.95 -1.65
CA ASP A 194 -12.82 -16.24 -2.96
C ASP A 194 -11.92 -15.66 -4.03
N TYR A 195 -11.56 -16.48 -5.01
CA TYR A 195 -10.88 -16.03 -6.22
C TYR A 195 -11.77 -15.08 -7.03
N VAL A 196 -11.20 -13.97 -7.51
CA VAL A 196 -11.90 -13.01 -8.36
C VAL A 196 -11.40 -13.10 -9.79
N THR A 197 -10.12 -12.79 -10.02
CA THR A 197 -9.49 -12.83 -11.34
C THR A 197 -7.97 -12.95 -11.23
N GLU A 198 -7.33 -13.48 -12.26
CA GLU A 198 -5.90 -13.29 -12.49
C GLU A 198 -5.65 -11.84 -12.93
N MET A 199 -4.58 -11.25 -12.40
CA MET A 199 -4.11 -9.91 -12.74
C MET A 199 -2.90 -10.07 -13.66
N GLU A 200 -3.15 -10.03 -14.96
CA GLU A 200 -2.16 -10.27 -16.00
C GLU A 200 -1.26 -9.05 -16.24
N THR A 201 -0.27 -8.86 -15.36
CA THR A 201 0.81 -7.89 -15.58
C THR A 201 2.19 -8.50 -15.28
N GLU A 202 3.19 -8.07 -16.03
CA GLU A 202 4.54 -8.63 -15.99
C GLU A 202 5.18 -8.45 -14.61
N GLY A 203 5.66 -9.55 -14.02
CA GLY A 203 6.42 -9.53 -12.77
C GLY A 203 5.60 -9.18 -11.53
N ILE A 204 4.26 -9.20 -11.62
CA ILE A 204 3.36 -8.84 -10.53
C ILE A 204 3.78 -9.45 -9.20
N SER A 205 3.81 -8.63 -8.16
CA SER A 205 4.20 -9.07 -6.83
C SER A 205 3.47 -8.27 -5.75
N GLU A 206 4.21 -7.52 -4.95
CA GLU A 206 3.68 -6.73 -3.83
C GLU A 206 2.72 -5.68 -4.36
N THR A 207 1.45 -5.75 -3.96
CA THR A 207 0.36 -4.98 -4.58
C THR A 207 -0.58 -4.43 -3.54
N THR A 208 -0.58 -3.12 -3.37
CA THR A 208 -1.53 -2.42 -2.50
C THR A 208 -2.76 -2.02 -3.32
N LEU A 209 -3.96 -2.16 -2.75
CA LEU A 209 -5.23 -1.77 -3.36
C LEU A 209 -5.85 -0.59 -2.59
N ARG A 210 -6.55 0.31 -3.28
CA ARG A 210 -7.48 1.30 -2.68
C ARG A 210 -8.68 1.50 -3.61
N PHE A 211 -9.74 2.09 -3.07
CA PHE A 211 -10.96 2.41 -3.81
C PHE A 211 -11.09 3.92 -3.94
N LEU A 212 -11.37 4.39 -5.16
CA LEU A 212 -11.80 5.76 -5.43
C LEU A 212 -13.30 5.92 -5.12
N PRO A 213 -13.80 7.17 -4.99
CA PRO A 213 -15.22 7.42 -4.73
C PRO A 213 -16.18 6.84 -5.77
N ASP A 214 -15.74 6.65 -7.01
CA ASP A 214 -16.53 6.06 -8.09
C ASP A 214 -16.46 4.51 -8.14
N GLU A 215 -16.00 3.89 -7.06
CA GLU A 215 -15.77 2.44 -6.90
C GLU A 215 -14.65 1.87 -7.78
N THR A 216 -13.90 2.70 -8.51
CA THR A 216 -12.69 2.25 -9.21
C THR A 216 -11.67 1.74 -8.19
N MET A 217 -11.23 0.50 -8.36
CA MET A 217 -10.13 -0.07 -7.62
C MET A 217 -8.82 0.33 -8.30
N VAL A 218 -7.92 0.92 -7.51
CA VAL A 218 -6.56 1.28 -7.92
C VAL A 218 -5.59 0.33 -7.26
N ALA A 219 -4.64 -0.18 -8.03
CA ALA A 219 -3.57 -1.06 -7.56
C ALA A 219 -2.21 -0.40 -7.80
N LEU A 220 -1.36 -0.32 -6.78
CA LEU A 220 0.06 0.02 -6.95
C LEU A 220 0.88 -1.27 -6.79
N ILE A 221 1.51 -1.69 -7.87
CA ILE A 221 2.01 -3.04 -8.09
C ILE A 221 3.53 -3.01 -8.35
N ARG A 222 4.29 -3.72 -7.54
CA ARG A 222 5.70 -4.02 -7.83
C ARG A 222 5.79 -5.01 -9.01
N PRO A 223 6.66 -4.77 -10.02
CA PRO A 223 7.79 -3.84 -9.98
C PRO A 223 7.50 -2.39 -10.36
N ARG A 224 6.51 -2.09 -11.20
CA ARG A 224 6.40 -0.75 -11.81
C ARG A 224 5.01 -0.42 -12.38
N TRP A 225 3.94 -0.98 -11.83
CA TRP A 225 2.62 -0.86 -12.44
C TRP A 225 1.62 -0.12 -11.56
N ILE A 226 0.80 0.72 -12.18
CA ILE A 226 -0.51 1.10 -11.64
C ILE A 226 -1.56 0.32 -12.40
N GLY A 227 -2.46 -0.35 -11.68
CA GLY A 227 -3.61 -1.06 -12.23
C GLY A 227 -4.91 -0.33 -11.90
N LEU A 228 -5.86 -0.30 -12.84
CA LEU A 228 -7.22 0.20 -12.62
C LEU A 228 -8.25 -0.86 -12.99
N SER A 229 -9.33 -0.93 -12.21
CA SER A 229 -10.47 -1.78 -12.53
C SER A 229 -11.76 -1.24 -11.93
N LYS A 230 -12.85 -1.29 -12.69
CA LYS A 230 -14.21 -1.04 -12.19
C LYS A 230 -14.90 -2.34 -11.79
N PRO A 231 -15.96 -2.30 -10.95
CA PRO A 231 -16.78 -3.48 -10.68
C PRO A 231 -17.17 -4.20 -11.99
N PRO A 232 -17.16 -5.55 -12.03
CA PRO A 232 -16.92 -6.50 -10.94
C PRO A 232 -15.44 -6.86 -10.70
N TYR A 233 -14.50 -5.98 -11.07
CA TYR A 233 -13.05 -6.11 -10.85
C TYR A 233 -12.37 -7.27 -11.58
N ARG A 234 -12.94 -7.68 -12.72
CA ARG A 234 -12.45 -8.80 -13.54
C ARG A 234 -11.56 -8.37 -14.70
N LYS A 235 -11.61 -7.09 -15.10
CA LYS A 235 -10.84 -6.55 -16.22
C LYS A 235 -9.98 -5.41 -15.73
N TRP A 236 -8.69 -5.48 -16.02
CA TRP A 236 -7.71 -4.53 -15.53
C TRP A 236 -6.99 -3.84 -16.67
N THR A 237 -6.72 -2.56 -16.51
CA THR A 237 -5.78 -1.81 -17.35
C THR A 237 -4.54 -1.49 -16.53
N TYR A 238 -3.37 -1.54 -17.15
CA TYR A 238 -2.09 -1.29 -16.47
C TYR A 238 -1.34 -0.14 -17.13
N THR A 239 -0.71 0.68 -16.29
CA THR A 239 0.20 1.75 -16.71
C THR A 239 1.57 1.49 -16.12
N ASP A 240 2.59 1.46 -16.96
CA ASP A 240 3.99 1.44 -16.52
C ASP A 240 4.35 2.82 -15.95
N ILE A 241 4.83 2.88 -14.71
CA ILE A 241 5.26 4.12 -14.09
C ILE A 241 6.70 4.53 -14.47
N GLY A 242 7.37 3.74 -15.32
CA GLY A 242 8.70 4.01 -15.87
C GLY A 242 9.85 3.80 -14.89
N GLN A 243 9.57 3.37 -13.65
CA GLN A 243 10.56 3.18 -12.60
C GLN A 243 10.16 2.06 -11.63
N GLY A 244 11.16 1.42 -11.03
CA GLY A 244 10.93 0.36 -10.04
C GLY A 244 10.40 0.90 -8.72
N ILE A 245 9.52 0.14 -8.06
CA ILE A 245 9.07 0.37 -6.69
C ILE A 245 9.10 -0.91 -5.86
N GLY A 246 9.61 -0.86 -4.64
CA GLY A 246 9.65 -1.99 -3.70
C GLY A 246 8.80 -1.75 -2.46
N GLY A 247 8.07 -2.77 -1.99
CA GLY A 247 7.20 -2.69 -0.82
C GLY A 247 6.12 -1.59 -0.92
N PRO A 248 5.39 -1.44 -2.04
CA PRO A 248 4.49 -0.31 -2.26
C PRO A 248 3.35 -0.24 -1.24
N ASN A 249 3.07 0.97 -0.76
CA ASN A 249 1.84 1.33 -0.05
C ASN A 249 1.36 2.70 -0.55
N PHE A 250 0.07 2.99 -0.44
CA PHE A 250 -0.48 4.31 -0.74
C PHE A 250 -1.79 4.56 0.01
N LEU A 251 -2.22 5.81 0.07
CA LEU A 251 -3.51 6.22 0.62
C LEU A 251 -4.12 7.36 -0.18
N LEU A 252 -5.42 7.55 0.01
CA LEU A 252 -6.14 8.74 -0.47
C LEU A 252 -6.18 9.75 0.68
N ALA A 253 -5.75 10.97 0.40
CA ALA A 253 -5.92 12.10 1.31
C ALA A 253 -7.35 12.67 1.23
N PRO A 254 -7.80 13.43 2.25
CA PRO A 254 -9.12 14.06 2.25
C PRO A 254 -9.39 14.98 1.05
N ASP A 255 -8.34 15.56 0.46
CA ASP A 255 -8.42 16.40 -0.74
C ASP A 255 -8.49 15.57 -2.05
N GLY A 256 -8.56 14.24 -1.95
CA GLY A 256 -8.64 13.33 -3.09
C GLY A 256 -7.29 12.96 -3.71
N LYS A 257 -6.17 13.57 -3.29
CA LYS A 257 -4.84 13.22 -3.80
C LYS A 257 -4.41 11.84 -3.31
N MET A 258 -3.75 11.07 -4.17
CA MET A 258 -3.14 9.81 -3.79
C MET A 258 -1.66 10.00 -3.48
N TRP A 259 -1.27 9.56 -2.29
CA TRP A 259 0.10 9.60 -1.80
C TRP A 259 0.62 8.18 -1.67
N ALA A 260 1.67 7.87 -2.42
CA ALA A 260 2.31 6.57 -2.43
C ALA A 260 3.68 6.63 -1.76
N ALA A 261 4.10 5.50 -1.20
CA ALA A 261 5.45 5.37 -0.69
C ALA A 261 5.99 3.97 -0.95
N GLY A 262 7.31 3.89 -1.07
CA GLY A 262 8.00 2.65 -1.33
C GLY A 262 9.48 2.86 -1.53
N ARG A 263 10.14 1.81 -2.04
CA ARG A 263 11.56 1.84 -2.34
C ARG A 263 11.75 2.49 -3.68
N LYS A 264 12.44 3.62 -3.72
CA LYS A 264 13.04 4.17 -4.93
C LYS A 264 14.35 3.45 -5.21
N TYR A 265 14.48 2.96 -6.44
CA TYR A 265 15.73 2.40 -6.95
C TYR A 265 16.55 3.50 -7.66
N GLY A 266 17.86 3.32 -7.72
CA GLY A 266 18.80 4.28 -8.29
C GLY A 266 20.23 3.95 -7.86
N LYS A 267 21.13 4.94 -7.86
CA LYS A 267 22.51 4.78 -7.37
C LYS A 267 22.55 4.22 -5.93
N ALA A 268 21.59 4.62 -5.10
CA ALA A 268 21.34 4.04 -3.79
C ALA A 268 19.83 3.83 -3.59
N ALA A 269 19.46 2.75 -2.92
CA ALA A 269 18.07 2.51 -2.55
C ALA A 269 17.63 3.51 -1.47
N LYS A 270 16.45 4.12 -1.66
CA LYS A 270 15.85 5.07 -0.72
C LYS A 270 14.40 4.70 -0.43
N THR A 271 13.94 4.98 0.77
CA THR A 271 12.51 5.10 1.05
C THR A 271 12.05 6.48 0.63
N SER A 272 10.98 6.56 -0.15
CA SER A 272 10.48 7.82 -0.67
C SER A 272 8.96 7.89 -0.66
N LEU A 273 8.47 9.13 -0.56
CA LEU A 273 7.09 9.52 -0.79
C LEU A 273 6.95 10.00 -2.25
N ALA A 274 5.81 9.67 -2.83
CA ALA A 274 5.42 10.02 -4.18
C ALA A 274 3.98 10.53 -4.20
N ILE A 275 3.69 11.41 -5.16
CA ILE A 275 2.33 11.69 -5.58
C ILE A 275 1.98 10.73 -6.72
N MET A 276 0.74 10.24 -6.76
CA MET A 276 0.27 9.37 -7.83
C MET A 276 -1.14 9.73 -8.30
N THR A 277 -1.46 9.34 -9.53
CA THR A 277 -2.83 9.28 -10.07
C THR A 277 -3.13 7.85 -10.50
N GLY A 278 -4.19 7.62 -11.28
CA GLY A 278 -4.45 6.32 -11.89
C GLY A 278 -3.43 5.92 -12.97
N THR A 279 -2.61 6.86 -13.45
CA THR A 279 -1.67 6.62 -14.56
C THR A 279 -0.29 7.26 -14.36
N THR A 280 -0.12 8.11 -13.34
CA THR A 280 1.14 8.83 -13.09
C THR A 280 1.67 8.54 -11.69
N PHE A 281 2.99 8.60 -11.55
CA PHE A 281 3.70 8.42 -10.29
C PHE A 281 4.97 9.24 -10.29
N GLN A 282 5.16 10.07 -9.26
CA GLN A 282 6.33 10.93 -9.14
C GLN A 282 6.82 10.96 -7.71
N HIS A 283 8.07 10.56 -7.49
CA HIS A 283 8.74 10.77 -6.20
C HIS A 283 8.91 12.27 -5.92
N VAL A 284 8.52 12.69 -4.72
CA VAL A 284 8.55 14.11 -4.30
C VAL A 284 9.30 14.35 -3.00
N LEU A 285 9.58 13.31 -2.21
CA LEU A 285 10.40 13.41 -1.00
C LEU A 285 11.14 12.10 -0.73
N GLU A 286 12.46 12.17 -0.54
CA GLU A 286 13.26 11.06 -0.05
C GLU A 286 13.44 11.17 1.47
N LEU A 287 13.31 10.05 2.17
CA LEU A 287 13.55 9.99 3.62
C LEU A 287 15.03 9.65 3.91
N PRO A 288 15.54 10.06 5.08
CA PRO A 288 16.77 9.51 5.67
C PRO A 288 16.70 7.98 5.71
N SER A 289 17.38 7.34 4.75
CA SER A 289 17.29 5.91 4.48
C SER A 289 18.41 5.44 3.54
N GLY A 290 18.61 4.13 3.45
CA GLY A 290 19.70 3.51 2.70
C GLY A 290 19.84 2.02 3.01
N GLY A 291 20.64 1.34 2.19
CA GLY A 291 20.88 -0.10 2.29
C GLY A 291 19.59 -0.92 2.13
N ASP A 292 19.34 -1.83 3.06
CA ASP A 292 18.08 -2.56 3.15
C ASP A 292 17.02 -1.65 3.79
N THR A 293 16.06 -1.15 3.00
CA THR A 293 15.10 -0.12 3.43
C THR A 293 13.74 -0.21 2.73
N SER A 294 12.72 0.53 3.21
CA SER A 294 11.36 0.72 2.65
C SER A 294 10.24 0.06 3.48
N TYR A 295 9.23 -0.50 2.80
CA TYR A 295 8.04 -1.17 3.28
C TYR A 295 7.24 -0.26 4.24
N PRO A 296 6.73 0.87 3.73
CA PRO A 296 6.11 1.86 4.58
C PRO A 296 4.73 1.47 5.09
N GLY A 297 4.51 1.69 6.38
CA GLY A 297 3.18 1.84 6.98
C GLY A 297 2.76 3.30 6.90
N MET A 298 1.51 3.61 6.55
CA MET A 298 1.08 4.99 6.28
C MET A 298 -0.27 5.28 6.92
N VAL A 299 -0.36 6.38 7.68
CA VAL A 299 -1.61 6.86 8.28
C VAL A 299 -1.63 8.39 8.24
N LEU A 300 -2.76 8.97 7.85
CA LEU A 300 -3.03 10.40 8.02
C LEU A 300 -3.61 10.64 9.41
N HIS A 301 -3.00 11.54 10.18
CA HIS A 301 -3.47 11.92 11.52
C HIS A 301 -3.01 13.33 11.86
N ASP A 302 -3.93 14.16 12.37
CA ASP A 302 -3.68 15.53 12.82
C ASP A 302 -2.94 16.39 11.80
N GLY A 303 -3.39 16.34 10.54
CA GLY A 303 -2.82 17.14 9.44
C GLY A 303 -1.46 16.66 8.94
N LEU A 304 -0.96 15.51 9.42
CA LEU A 304 0.32 14.94 9.02
C LEU A 304 0.15 13.54 8.46
N LEU A 305 1.01 13.19 7.51
CA LEU A 305 1.30 11.80 7.16
C LEU A 305 2.32 11.23 8.15
N TRP A 306 1.90 10.21 8.87
CA TRP A 306 2.74 9.38 9.71
C TRP A 306 3.15 8.15 8.92
N MET A 307 4.45 7.96 8.78
CA MET A 307 5.00 6.88 7.96
C MET A 307 6.07 6.11 8.69
N THR A 308 5.81 4.84 9.01
CA THR A 308 6.87 3.93 9.46
C THR A 308 7.60 3.37 8.26
N TYR A 309 8.88 3.06 8.41
CA TYR A 309 9.67 2.33 7.43
C TYR A 309 10.86 1.68 8.12
N TYR A 310 11.53 0.74 7.46
CA TYR A 310 12.79 0.21 7.98
C TYR A 310 13.98 0.72 7.15
N SER A 311 15.17 0.74 7.73
CA SER A 311 16.40 1.09 7.01
C SER A 311 17.66 0.61 7.73
N SER A 312 18.72 0.33 6.98
CA SER A 312 20.06 0.02 7.50
C SER A 312 21.11 1.13 7.27
N HIS A 313 20.68 2.36 7.05
CA HIS A 313 21.59 3.48 6.74
C HIS A 313 22.50 3.88 7.91
N GLU A 314 22.09 3.59 9.14
CA GLU A 314 22.90 3.81 10.34
C GLU A 314 23.58 2.51 10.76
N GLY A 315 24.88 2.40 10.50
CA GLY A 315 25.70 1.26 10.97
C GLY A 315 25.39 -0.09 10.31
N GLY A 316 24.67 -0.13 9.18
CA GLY A 316 24.45 -1.35 8.39
C GLY A 316 23.42 -2.33 8.97
N LYS A 317 22.90 -2.08 10.17
CA LYS A 317 21.85 -2.88 10.83
C LYS A 317 20.47 -2.28 10.56
N THR A 318 19.49 -3.10 10.16
CA THR A 318 18.13 -2.59 9.94
C THR A 318 17.45 -2.19 11.25
N SER A 319 16.89 -0.99 11.27
CA SER A 319 16.09 -0.44 12.37
C SER A 319 14.76 0.09 11.82
N ILE A 320 13.79 0.29 12.70
CA ILE A 320 12.47 0.84 12.39
C ILE A 320 12.47 2.33 12.69
N TYR A 321 11.99 3.12 11.74
CA TYR A 321 11.89 4.57 11.81
C TYR A 321 10.45 5.02 11.63
N LEU A 322 10.10 6.14 12.25
CA LEU A 322 8.87 6.88 12.04
C LEU A 322 9.20 8.25 11.48
N ALA A 323 8.66 8.56 10.30
CA ALA A 323 8.65 9.90 9.74
C ALA A 323 7.28 10.57 9.97
N LYS A 324 7.30 11.87 10.28
CA LYS A 324 6.12 12.74 10.24
C LYS A 324 6.31 13.74 9.11
N ILE A 325 5.32 13.85 8.23
CA ILE A 325 5.42 14.63 6.99
C ILE A 325 4.18 15.51 6.86
N LYS A 326 4.39 16.79 6.57
CA LYS A 326 3.32 17.70 6.17
C LYS A 326 3.14 17.56 4.66
N LEU A 327 1.92 17.23 4.22
CA LEU A 327 1.58 17.05 2.80
C LEU A 327 1.19 18.36 2.12
#